data_AF-A0A5E4IGV4-F1
#
_entry.id   AF-A0A5E4IGV4-F1
#
_cell.length_a   1.000
_cell.length_b   1.000
_cell.length_c   1.000
_cell.angle_alpha   90.00
_cell.angle_beta   90.00
_cell.angle_gamma   90.00
#
_symmetry.space_group_name_H-M   'P 1'
#
loop_
_entity.id
_entity.type
_entity.pdbx_description
1 polymer ?
#
loop_
_entity_poly.entity_id
_entity_poly.type
_entity_poly.pdbx_seq_one_letter_code
_entity_poly.pdbx_strand_id
1 'polypeptide(L)'
;MMTEYKCKAIIYKGPEDVYGPCGCGMDMAILPVLLPSYWLTEGNPSVVEDHEFGRGLDFRRVSGLSCNRVFEHEQDGSDFLANFSCCRECAERAVKFGYAVWTDKEYPMALR
;
A
#
# COMPACT_ATOMS: atom_id res chain seq x y z
N MET A 1 19.14 -9.50 8.85
CA MET A 1 19.39 -8.05 8.95
C MET A 1 18.06 -7.35 8.74
N MET A 2 17.61 -6.51 9.67
CA MET A 2 16.46 -5.65 9.42
C MET A 2 16.94 -4.51 8.53
N THR A 3 16.53 -4.51 7.27
CA THR A 3 16.78 -3.38 6.36
C THR A 3 16.06 -2.15 6.92
N GLU A 4 16.78 -1.06 7.14
CA GLU A 4 16.16 0.22 7.51
C GLU A 4 15.49 0.81 6.27
N TYR A 5 14.16 0.91 6.29
CA TYR A 5 13.39 1.55 5.24
C TYR A 5 13.33 3.06 5.51
N LYS A 6 13.61 3.89 4.49
CA LYS A 6 13.46 5.36 4.57
C LYS A 6 12.08 5.76 5.07
N CYS A 7 11.06 5.05 4.58
CA CYS A 7 9.68 5.15 5.04
C CYS A 7 9.00 3.78 4.85
N LYS A 8 8.05 3.44 5.73
CA LYS A 8 7.32 2.17 5.71
C LYS A 8 5.93 2.38 5.11
N ALA A 9 5.40 1.37 4.42
CA ALA A 9 4.01 1.40 3.99
C ALA A 9 3.05 1.47 5.20
N ILE A 10 1.92 2.15 5.04
CA ILE A 10 0.91 2.31 6.09
C ILE A 10 -0.30 1.45 5.71
N ILE A 11 -0.68 0.56 6.63
CA ILE A 11 -1.82 -0.34 6.46
C ILE A 11 -2.92 0.09 7.41
N TYR A 12 -4.08 0.42 6.85
CA TYR A 12 -5.23 0.89 7.60
C TYR A 12 -6.10 -0.29 8.03
N LYS A 13 -6.50 -0.30 9.31
CA LYS A 13 -7.44 -1.31 9.85
C LYS A 13 -8.91 -0.97 9.58
N GLY A 14 -9.18 0.23 9.05
CA GLY A 14 -10.53 0.75 8.76
C GLY A 14 -11.19 0.08 7.56
N PRO A 15 -12.50 0.34 7.34
CA PRO A 15 -13.41 -0.59 6.69
C PRO A 15 -13.03 -0.92 5.25
N GLU A 16 -13.28 -2.19 4.94
CA GLU A 16 -12.90 -3.02 3.80
C GLU A 16 -13.58 -2.59 2.48
N ASP A 17 -13.86 -1.30 2.29
CA ASP A 17 -14.53 -0.72 1.11
C ASP A 17 -13.62 -0.73 -0.14
N VAL A 18 -12.44 -1.35 -0.06
CA VAL A 18 -11.54 -1.56 -1.18
C VAL A 18 -11.63 -3.02 -1.58
N TYR A 19 -12.32 -3.29 -2.68
CA TYR A 19 -12.44 -4.64 -3.25
C TYR A 19 -11.54 -4.76 -4.49
N GLY A 20 -10.36 -5.34 -4.36
CA GLY A 20 -9.45 -5.57 -5.50
C GLY A 20 -8.66 -6.86 -5.33
N PRO A 21 -8.00 -7.38 -6.38
CA PRO A 21 -7.09 -8.50 -6.20
C PRO A 21 -5.89 -8.07 -5.37
N CYS A 22 -5.53 -8.85 -4.35
CA CYS A 22 -4.23 -8.68 -3.71
C CYS A 22 -3.13 -8.99 -4.73
N GLY A 23 -1.98 -8.31 -4.62
CA GLY A 23 -0.82 -8.56 -5.47
C GLY A 23 -0.34 -10.01 -5.47
N CYS A 24 -0.64 -10.78 -4.41
CA CYS A 24 -0.30 -12.20 -4.30
C CYS A 24 -1.21 -13.15 -5.10
N GLY A 25 -2.29 -12.65 -5.71
CA GLY A 25 -3.21 -13.45 -6.54
C GLY A 25 -4.16 -14.42 -5.81
N MET A 26 -4.09 -14.51 -4.47
CA MET A 26 -4.80 -15.54 -3.70
C MET A 26 -6.08 -15.07 -3.02
N ASP A 27 -6.19 -13.77 -2.68
CA ASP A 27 -7.29 -13.23 -1.88
C ASP A 27 -7.80 -11.89 -2.41
N MET A 28 -9.09 -11.60 -2.13
CA MET A 28 -9.57 -10.22 -2.20
C MET A 28 -8.80 -9.39 -1.19
N ALA A 29 -8.14 -8.34 -1.68
CA ALA A 29 -7.60 -7.32 -0.84
C ALA A 29 -8.74 -6.60 -0.14
N ILE A 30 -8.60 -6.41 1.17
CA ILE A 30 -9.61 -5.82 2.06
C ILE A 30 -9.00 -4.70 2.92
N LEU A 31 -7.68 -4.52 2.88
CA LEU A 31 -6.96 -3.52 3.67
C LEU A 31 -6.42 -2.43 2.75
N PRO A 32 -6.82 -1.16 2.94
CA PRO A 32 -6.20 -0.03 2.25
C PRO A 32 -4.73 0.13 2.65
N VAL A 33 -3.89 0.43 1.67
CA VAL A 33 -2.46 0.62 1.85
C VAL A 33 -2.01 1.94 1.22
N LEU A 34 -1.19 2.68 1.96
CA LEU A 34 -0.36 3.73 1.41
C LEU A 34 1.06 3.20 1.21
N LEU A 35 1.56 3.28 -0.02
CA LEU A 35 2.92 2.88 -0.35
C LEU A 35 3.85 4.10 -0.37
N PRO A 36 5.08 4.04 0.16
CA PRO A 36 6.01 5.16 0.04
C PRO A 36 6.33 5.49 -1.42
N SER A 37 6.22 6.76 -1.82
CA SER A 37 6.43 7.17 -3.22
C SER A 37 7.83 6.85 -3.74
N TYR A 38 8.83 6.84 -2.85
CA TYR A 38 10.21 6.49 -3.22
C TYR A 38 10.36 5.05 -3.73
N TRP A 39 9.44 4.14 -3.40
CA TRP A 39 9.46 2.76 -3.92
C TRP A 39 9.22 2.75 -5.44
N LEU A 40 8.45 3.70 -5.97
CA LEU A 40 8.22 3.84 -7.40
C LEU A 40 9.37 4.57 -8.11
N THR A 41 9.92 5.62 -7.49
CA THR A 41 10.92 6.48 -8.13
C THR A 41 12.35 5.95 -8.02
N GLU A 42 12.69 5.29 -6.91
CA GLU A 42 14.03 4.72 -6.65
C GLU A 42 14.08 3.19 -6.83
N GLY A 43 12.91 2.55 -6.95
CA GLY A 43 12.76 1.10 -7.05
C GLY A 43 12.34 0.45 -5.72
N ASN A 44 11.58 -0.65 -5.83
CA ASN A 44 11.08 -1.38 -4.68
C ASN A 44 12.26 -2.00 -3.88
N PRO A 45 12.20 -2.00 -2.54
CA PRO A 45 13.08 -2.84 -1.75
C PRO A 45 12.96 -4.31 -2.18
N SER A 46 14.07 -5.05 -2.26
CA SER A 46 14.09 -6.43 -2.77
C SER A 46 13.08 -7.35 -2.09
N VAL A 47 12.97 -7.29 -0.77
CA VAL A 47 11.99 -8.10 -0.01
C VAL A 47 10.53 -7.70 -0.27
N VAL A 48 10.26 -6.45 -0.63
CA VAL A 48 8.93 -6.01 -1.04
C VAL A 48 8.59 -6.59 -2.40
N GLU A 49 9.57 -6.58 -3.31
CA GLU A 49 9.47 -7.16 -4.65
C GLU A 49 9.20 -8.67 -4.59
N ASP A 50 10.01 -9.41 -3.82
CA ASP A 50 9.88 -10.87 -3.63
C ASP A 50 8.53 -11.27 -3.01
N HIS A 51 7.94 -10.38 -2.21
CA HIS A 51 6.65 -10.62 -1.57
C HIS A 51 5.46 -10.13 -2.41
N GLU A 52 5.70 -9.52 -3.58
CA GLU A 52 4.69 -8.92 -4.44
C GLU A 52 3.75 -7.94 -3.70
N PHE A 53 4.25 -7.32 -2.63
CA PHE A 53 3.43 -6.47 -1.77
C PHE A 53 3.12 -5.15 -2.46
N GLY A 54 1.85 -4.70 -2.40
CA GLY A 54 1.43 -3.46 -3.06
C GLY A 54 1.36 -3.55 -4.58
N ARG A 55 1.38 -4.76 -5.17
CA ARG A 55 1.18 -4.97 -6.61
C ARG A 55 -0.30 -5.01 -7.02
N GLY A 56 -1.21 -5.20 -6.06
CA GLY A 56 -2.65 -5.19 -6.28
C GLY A 56 -3.17 -3.76 -6.47
N LEU A 57 -3.51 -3.41 -7.71
CA LEU A 57 -4.13 -2.13 -8.06
C LEU A 57 -5.65 -2.28 -8.12
N ASP A 58 -6.40 -1.40 -7.44
CA ASP A 58 -7.85 -1.31 -7.66
C ASP A 58 -8.11 -0.59 -8.99
N PHE A 59 -8.24 -1.38 -10.06
CA PHE A 59 -8.51 -0.88 -11.42
C PHE A 59 -9.76 0.02 -11.51
N ARG A 60 -10.75 -0.15 -10.62
CA ARG A 60 -11.95 0.71 -10.63
C ARG A 60 -11.62 2.16 -10.25
N ARG A 61 -10.58 2.36 -9.43
CA ARG A 61 -10.09 3.68 -9.02
C ARG A 61 -9.14 4.29 -10.05
N VAL A 62 -8.52 3.45 -10.89
CA VAL A 62 -7.57 3.86 -11.93
C VAL A 62 -8.28 4.17 -13.25
N SER A 63 -9.34 3.45 -13.64
CA SER A 63 -10.01 3.62 -14.95
C SER A 63 -10.78 4.95 -15.14
N GLY A 64 -10.92 5.78 -14.10
CA GLY A 64 -11.54 7.12 -14.19
C GLY A 64 -10.54 8.28 -14.21
N LEU A 65 -9.24 8.04 -13.99
CA LEU A 65 -8.23 9.08 -13.83
C LEU A 65 -7.04 8.76 -14.72
N SER A 66 -6.54 9.77 -15.40
CA SER A 66 -5.30 9.66 -16.16
C SER A 66 -4.22 9.01 -15.29
N CYS A 67 -3.44 8.11 -15.89
CA CYS A 67 -2.30 7.40 -15.27
C CYS A 67 -1.21 8.32 -14.67
N ASN A 68 -1.46 9.63 -14.58
CA ASN A 68 -0.49 10.67 -14.26
C ASN A 68 -0.54 11.15 -12.81
N ARG A 69 -1.48 10.68 -11.97
CA ARG A 69 -1.51 10.97 -10.52
C ARG A 69 -2.12 9.81 -9.75
N VAL A 70 -1.32 8.79 -9.44
CA VAL A 70 -1.58 7.99 -8.23
C VAL A 70 -1.58 9.01 -7.10
N PHE A 71 -2.73 9.28 -6.46
CA PHE A 71 -2.89 10.44 -5.58
C PHE A 71 -1.78 10.47 -4.52
N GLU A 72 -0.81 11.35 -4.73
CA GLU A 72 0.27 11.61 -3.78
C GLU A 72 -0.37 12.15 -2.51
N HIS A 73 -0.06 11.52 -1.38
CA HIS A 73 -0.53 11.91 -0.07
C HIS A 73 0.68 12.15 0.83
N GLU A 74 0.91 13.40 1.21
CA GLU A 74 1.90 13.72 2.23
C GLU A 74 1.32 13.37 3.61
N GLN A 75 2.03 12.54 4.36
CA GLN A 75 1.72 12.30 5.77
C GLN A 75 3.02 12.34 6.58
N ASP A 76 3.01 13.14 7.66
CA ASP A 76 4.14 13.26 8.59
C ASP A 76 5.47 13.59 7.86
N GLY A 77 5.42 14.41 6.79
CA GLY A 77 6.56 14.82 5.97
C GLY A 77 7.09 13.77 5.00
N SER A 78 6.34 12.68 4.76
CA SER A 78 6.65 11.64 3.78
C SER A 78 5.56 11.54 2.72
N ASP A 79 5.97 11.36 1.46
CA ASP A 79 5.06 11.17 0.34
C ASP A 79 4.66 9.71 0.17
N PHE A 80 3.36 9.50 0.00
CA PHE A 80 2.76 8.20 -0.22
C PHE A 80 1.91 8.14 -1.48
N LEU A 81 1.77 6.94 -2.01
CA LEU A 81 0.91 6.57 -3.11
C LEU A 81 -0.33 5.86 -2.55
N ALA A 82 -1.51 6.36 -2.93
CA ALA A 82 -2.80 5.80 -2.56
C ALA A 82 -3.34 4.78 -3.60
N ASN A 83 -4.52 4.22 -3.34
CA ASN A 83 -5.22 3.24 -4.20
C ASN A 83 -4.59 1.85 -4.29
N PHE A 84 -3.80 1.49 -3.28
CA PHE A 84 -3.30 0.13 -3.10
C PHE A 84 -4.10 -0.57 -2.02
N SER A 85 -4.19 -1.89 -2.16
CA SER A 85 -4.79 -2.73 -1.14
C SER A 85 -4.06 -4.06 -1.04
N CYS A 86 -4.18 -4.70 0.12
CA CYS A 86 -3.64 -6.03 0.33
C CYS A 86 -4.60 -6.91 1.15
N CYS A 87 -4.39 -8.21 1.08
CA CYS A 87 -5.03 -9.15 2.00
C CYS A 87 -4.35 -9.11 3.37
N ARG A 88 -5.03 -9.67 4.37
CA ARG A 88 -4.55 -9.70 5.76
C ARG A 88 -3.22 -10.44 5.90
N GLU A 89 -3.04 -11.56 5.19
CA GLU A 89 -1.78 -12.33 5.25
C GLU A 89 -0.59 -11.52 4.73
N CYS A 90 -0.77 -10.81 3.62
CA CYS A 90 0.26 -9.93 3.06
C CYS A 90 0.57 -8.77 4.01
N ALA A 91 -0.44 -8.21 4.68
CA ALA A 91 -0.27 -7.17 5.68
C ALA A 91 0.53 -7.65 6.91
N GLU A 92 0.16 -8.80 7.47
CA GLU A 92 0.86 -9.40 8.60
C GLU A 92 2.30 -9.74 8.27
N ARG A 93 2.54 -10.31 7.09
CA ARG A 93 3.89 -10.55 6.56
C ARG A 93 4.65 -9.22 6.43
N ALA A 94 4.04 -8.18 5.88
CA ALA A 94 4.68 -6.89 5.68
C ALA A 94 5.15 -6.23 6.97
N VAL A 95 4.31 -6.31 8.00
CA VAL A 95 4.65 -5.80 9.34
C VAL A 95 5.73 -6.65 9.99
N LYS A 96 5.65 -7.99 9.89
CA LYS A 96 6.65 -8.92 10.42
C LYS A 96 8.04 -8.71 9.83
N PHE A 97 8.13 -8.43 8.52
CA PHE A 97 9.38 -8.17 7.82
C PHE A 97 9.82 -6.70 7.87
N GLY A 98 8.99 -5.83 8.47
CA GLY A 98 9.36 -4.47 8.86
C GLY A 98 9.22 -3.40 7.79
N TYR A 99 8.69 -3.71 6.60
CA TYR A 99 8.46 -2.73 5.53
C TYR A 99 7.09 -2.07 5.55
N ALA A 100 6.20 -2.49 6.46
CA ALA A 100 4.93 -1.83 6.71
C ALA A 100 4.64 -1.67 8.20
N VAL A 101 3.68 -0.81 8.52
CA VAL A 101 3.13 -0.61 9.86
C VAL A 101 1.61 -0.56 9.81
N TRP A 102 0.99 -1.03 10.90
CA TRP A 102 -0.44 -0.82 11.13
C TRP A 102 -0.71 0.61 11.57
N THR A 103 -1.85 1.16 11.16
CA THR A 103 -2.41 2.38 11.75
C THR A 103 -3.84 2.14 12.22
N ASP A 104 -4.17 2.71 13.38
CA ASP A 104 -5.53 2.79 13.90
C ASP A 104 -6.25 4.07 13.40
N LYS A 105 -5.55 4.94 12.65
CA LYS A 105 -6.18 6.07 11.96
C LYS A 105 -7.15 5.55 10.89
N GLU A 106 -8.21 6.30 10.63
CA GLU A 106 -9.08 6.02 9.50
C GLU A 106 -8.39 6.31 8.16
N TYR A 107 -8.73 5.54 7.12
CA TYR A 107 -8.25 5.83 5.77
C TYR A 107 -8.81 7.18 5.30
N PRO A 108 -7.95 8.12 4.83
CA PRO A 108 -8.35 9.49 4.54
C PRO A 108 -9.52 9.56 3.57
N MET A 109 -10.58 10.32 3.91
CA MET A 109 -11.77 10.44 3.06
C MET A 109 -11.46 10.99 1.67
N ALA A 110 -10.47 11.87 1.54
CA ALA A 110 -10.05 12.43 0.25
C ALA A 110 -9.46 11.38 -0.71
N LEU A 111 -9.08 10.20 -0.18
CA LEU A 111 -8.52 9.08 -0.94
C LEU A 111 -9.52 7.92 -1.10
N ARG A 112 -10.75 8.06 -0.58
CA ARG A 112 -11.78 7.01 -0.65
C ARG A 112 -12.42 6.94 -2.03
#